data_AF-A0AAV6TKI9-F1
#
_entry.id   AF-A0AAV6TKI9-F1
#
_cell.length_a   1.000
_cell.length_b   1.000
_cell.length_c   1.000
_cell.angle_alpha   90.00
_cell.angle_beta   90.00
_cell.angle_gamma   90.00
#
_symmetry.space_group_name_H-M   'P 1'
#
loop_
_entity.id
_entity.type
_entity.pdbx_description
1 polymer ?
#
loop_
_entity_poly.entity_id
_entity_poly.type
_entity_poly.pdbx_seq_one_letter_code
_entity_poly.pdbx_strand_id
1 'polypeptide(L)' 'MLSTRQMPQTKNSPCRGNLDPNSAYYDPKTRAMRDNPYKSTGKTPEELNYAGDNFVRYTGDTSKHSQTQSFAWQMYEKA' A
#
# COMPACT_ATOMS: atom_id res chain seq x y z
N MET A 1 -6.05 39.97 -1.27
CA MET A 1 -5.23 38.74 -1.33
C MET A 1 -5.99 37.66 -0.58
N LEU A 2 -6.65 36.73 -1.27
CA LEU A 2 -7.40 35.65 -0.61
C LEU A 2 -6.41 34.62 -0.08
N SER A 3 -6.38 34.44 1.24
CA SER A 3 -5.64 33.40 1.92
C SER A 3 -6.29 32.05 1.63
N THR A 4 -5.66 31.26 0.76
CA THR A 4 -6.05 29.88 0.49
C THR A 4 -5.76 29.05 1.73
N ARG A 5 -6.79 28.78 2.56
CA ARG A 5 -6.66 27.80 3.65
C ARG A 5 -6.44 26.42 3.03
N GLN A 6 -5.23 25.90 3.17
CA GLN A 6 -4.92 24.51 2.83
C GLN A 6 -5.82 23.60 3.69
N MET A 7 -6.65 22.79 3.05
CA MET A 7 -7.44 21.78 3.75
C MET A 7 -6.50 20.78 4.47
N PRO A 8 -6.81 20.37 5.71
CA PRO A 8 -6.02 19.33 6.37
C PRO A 8 -6.15 18.02 5.58
N GLN A 9 -5.01 17.45 5.19
CA GLN A 9 -4.89 16.19 4.43
C GLN A 9 -5.46 14.97 5.17
N THR A 10 -5.98 15.15 6.39
CA THR A 10 -6.47 14.07 7.25
C THR A 10 -7.67 13.35 6.64
N LYS A 11 -8.47 13.99 5.78
CA LYS A 11 -9.69 13.43 5.17
C LYS A 11 -9.46 12.18 4.31
N ASN A 12 -8.23 11.95 3.86
CA ASN A 12 -7.91 10.85 2.94
C ASN A 12 -7.16 9.68 3.63
N SER A 13 -7.22 9.59 4.96
CA SER A 13 -6.52 8.54 5.71
C SER A 13 -7.14 7.15 5.47
N PRO A 14 -6.36 6.11 5.12
CA PRO A 14 -6.86 4.76 4.84
C PRO A 14 -7.66 4.11 5.98
N CYS A 15 -7.34 4.46 7.23
CA CYS A 15 -8.00 3.94 8.42
C CYS A 15 -9.47 4.38 8.58
N ARG A 16 -9.92 5.42 7.86
CA ARG A 16 -11.33 5.84 7.91
C ARG A 16 -12.28 5.00 7.04
N GLY A 17 -11.74 4.05 6.27
CA GLY A 17 -12.55 3.20 5.38
C GLY A 17 -13.25 2.03 6.07
N ASN A 18 -12.71 1.51 7.17
CA ASN A 18 -13.30 0.40 7.93
C ASN A 18 -13.17 0.64 9.44
N LEU A 19 -14.27 0.55 10.18
CA LEU A 19 -14.35 0.77 11.63
C LEU A 19 -14.35 -0.54 12.44
N ASP A 20 -14.22 -1.69 11.79
CA ASP A 20 -14.09 -2.98 12.48
C ASP A 20 -12.76 -3.03 13.27
N PRO A 21 -12.80 -3.25 14.60
CA PRO A 21 -11.60 -3.36 15.42
C PRO A 21 -10.70 -4.54 15.05
N ASN A 22 -11.21 -5.56 14.35
CA ASN A 22 -10.44 -6.69 13.84
C ASN A 22 -9.91 -6.46 12.41
N SER A 23 -10.06 -5.26 11.85
CA SER A 23 -9.51 -4.91 10.54
C SER A 23 -7.99 -4.76 10.56
N ALA A 24 -7.40 -4.50 9.38
CA ALA A 24 -5.96 -4.36 9.22
C ALA A 24 -5.37 -3.27 10.13
N TYR A 25 -4.24 -3.57 10.77
CA TYR A 25 -3.56 -2.65 11.67
C TYR A 25 -2.97 -1.43 10.94
N TYR A 26 -3.24 -0.24 11.49
CA TYR A 26 -2.69 1.04 11.04
C TYR A 26 -1.57 1.49 11.99
N ASP A 27 -0.35 1.69 11.46
CA ASP A 27 0.74 2.31 12.23
C ASP A 27 0.64 3.85 12.13
N PRO A 28 0.32 4.57 13.22
CA PRO A 28 0.19 6.02 13.21
C PRO A 28 1.50 6.77 12.96
N LYS A 29 2.66 6.14 13.20
CA LYS A 29 3.98 6.77 13.02
C LYS A 29 4.34 6.85 11.54
N THR A 30 4.23 5.73 10.83
CA THR A 30 4.59 5.65 9.40
C THR A 30 3.40 5.94 8.49
N ARG A 31 2.19 6.07 9.05
CA ARG A 31 0.94 6.30 8.33
C ARG A 31 0.65 5.22 7.27
N ALA A 32 1.00 3.98 7.58
CA ALA A 32 0.92 2.86 6.65
C ALA A 32 -0.07 1.81 7.15
N MET A 33 -0.90 1.28 6.23
CA MET A 33 -1.60 0.01 6.44
C MET A 33 -0.96 -1.03 5.54
N ARG A 34 -0.36 -2.05 6.15
CA ARG A 34 0.28 -3.11 5.36
C ARG A 34 -0.75 -3.95 4.63
N ASP A 35 -1.83 -4.27 5.33
CA ASP A 35 -2.86 -5.19 4.89
C ASP A 35 -4.12 -4.48 4.41
N ASN A 36 -4.90 -5.16 3.56
CA ASN A 36 -6.20 -4.69 3.12
C ASN A 36 -7.17 -4.60 4.32
N PRO A 37 -7.76 -3.44 4.61
CA PRO A 37 -8.77 -3.30 5.66
C PRO A 37 -10.06 -4.09 5.40
N TYR A 38 -10.33 -4.51 4.16
CA TYR A 38 -11.55 -5.19 3.75
C TYR A 38 -11.39 -6.71 3.55
N LYS A 39 -10.36 -7.33 4.16
CA LYS A 39 -10.10 -8.79 4.02
C LYS A 39 -11.32 -9.65 4.39
N SER A 40 -12.10 -9.25 5.39
CA SER A 40 -13.24 -10.00 5.92
C SER A 40 -14.55 -9.80 5.15
N THR A 41 -14.65 -8.79 4.28
CA THR A 41 -15.91 -8.43 3.60
C THR A 41 -16.05 -8.99 2.18
N GLY A 42 -15.08 -9.78 1.71
CA GLY A 42 -15.16 -10.49 0.43
C GLY A 42 -15.17 -9.59 -0.82
N LYS A 43 -14.86 -8.29 -0.66
CA LYS A 43 -14.79 -7.34 -1.78
C LYS A 43 -13.54 -7.59 -2.61
N THR A 44 -13.67 -7.56 -3.92
CA THR A 44 -12.55 -7.73 -4.85
C THR A 44 -11.64 -6.49 -4.80
N PRO A 45 -10.32 -6.65 -5.01
CA PRO A 45 -9.37 -5.53 -4.91
C PRO A 45 -9.62 -4.40 -5.92
N GLU A 46 -10.37 -4.67 -6.99
CA GLU A 46 -10.72 -3.70 -8.04
C GLU A 46 -11.83 -2.73 -7.62
N GLU A 47 -12.72 -3.16 -6.71
CA GLU A 47 -13.80 -2.34 -6.17
C GLU A 47 -13.34 -1.47 -4.99
N LEU A 48 -12.10 -1.68 -4.53
CA LEU A 48 -11.55 -1.03 -3.36
C LEU A 48 -10.69 0.16 -3.77
N ASN A 49 -11.04 1.34 -3.26
CA ASN A 49 -10.20 2.54 -3.37
C ASN A 49 -8.81 2.35 -2.72
N TYR A 50 -8.68 1.37 -1.84
CA TYR A 50 -7.43 1.04 -1.15
C TYR A 50 -7.39 -0.44 -0.76
N ALA A 51 -6.45 -1.18 -1.34
CA ALA A 51 -6.24 -2.62 -1.11
C ALA A 51 -5.04 -2.92 -0.18
N GLY A 52 -4.51 -1.91 0.52
CA GLY A 52 -3.32 -2.03 1.39
C GLY A 52 -2.00 -1.72 0.67
N ASP A 53 -1.00 -1.30 1.44
CA ASP A 53 0.30 -0.91 0.86
C ASP A 53 1.08 -2.10 0.30
N ASN A 54 0.90 -3.31 0.86
CA ASN A 54 1.62 -4.49 0.36
C ASN A 54 1.22 -4.82 -1.08
N PHE A 55 -0.04 -4.61 -1.45
CA PHE A 55 -0.50 -4.81 -2.83
C PHE A 55 0.26 -3.87 -3.78
N VAL A 56 0.29 -2.57 -3.46
CA VAL A 56 0.94 -1.54 -4.31
C VAL A 56 2.45 -1.76 -4.43
N ARG A 57 3.12 -2.25 -3.37
CA ARG A 57 4.58 -2.45 -3.36
C ARG A 57 5.07 -3.49 -4.36
N TYR A 58 4.30 -4.57 -4.55
CA TYR A 58 4.69 -5.66 -5.46
C TYR A 58 4.14 -5.49 -6.88
N THR A 59 3.19 -4.58 -7.07
CA THR A 59 2.71 -4.21 -8.40
C THR A 59 3.66 -3.26 -9.12
N GLY A 60 3.78 -3.43 -10.45
CA GLY A 60 4.55 -2.54 -11.31
C GLY A 60 5.96 -3.05 -11.62
N ASP A 61 6.90 -2.12 -11.80
CA ASP A 61 8.26 -2.44 -12.27
C ASP A 61 9.16 -3.06 -11.21
N THR A 62 8.72 -3.08 -9.94
CA THR A 62 9.44 -3.75 -8.84
C THR A 62 9.63 -5.25 -9.11
N SER A 63 8.64 -5.90 -9.71
CA SER A 63 8.71 -7.31 -10.11
C SER A 63 9.80 -7.56 -11.17
N LYS A 64 9.89 -6.69 -12.18
CA LYS A 64 10.93 -6.79 -13.22
C LYS A 64 12.32 -6.54 -12.65
N HIS A 65 12.44 -5.53 -11.78
CA HIS A 65 13.71 -5.24 -11.10
C HIS A 65 14.20 -6.43 -10.25
N SER A 66 13.29 -7.09 -9.53
CA SER A 66 13.61 -8.30 -8.73
C SER A 66 14.11 -9.45 -9.60
N GLN A 67 13.56 -9.64 -10.80
CA GLN A 67 14.02 -10.66 -11.75
C GLN A 67 15.43 -10.33 -12.27
N THR A 68 15.67 -9.08 -12.67
CA THR A 68 17.00 -8.64 -13.12
C THR A 68 18.05 -8.76 -12.01
N GLN A 69 17.69 -8.43 -10.76
CA GLN A 69 18.59 -8.59 -9.61
C GLN A 69 18.97 -10.06 -9.39
N SER A 70 17.98 -10.97 -9.42
CA SER A 70 18.23 -12.41 -9.27
C SER A 70 19.12 -12.94 -10.39
N PHE A 71 18.91 -12.47 -11.62
CA PHE A 71 19.77 -12.80 -12.77
C PHE A 71 21.20 -12.30 -12.56
N ALA A 72 21.39 -11.05 -12.14
CA ALA A 72 22.71 -10.49 -11.88
C ALA A 72 23.50 -11.30 -10.84
N TRP A 73 22.84 -11.75 -9.76
CA TRP A 73 23.47 -12.61 -8.76
C TRP A 73 23.84 -14.00 -9.30
N GLN A 74 22.94 -14.63 -10.06
CA GLN A 74 23.25 -15.92 -10.68
C GLN A 74 24.39 -15.84 -11.70
N MET A 75 24.51 -14.72 -12.42
CA MET A 75 25.61 -14.49 -13.35
C MET A 75 26.91 -14.16 -12.64
N TYR A 76 26.85 -13.46 -11.50
CA TYR A 76 28.00 -13.21 -10.64
C TYR A 76 28.57 -14.51 -10.06
N GLU A 77 27.72 -15.43 -9.59
CA GLU A 77 28.17 -16.72 -9.05
C GLU A 77 28.72 -17.69 -10.12
N LYS A 78 28.36 -17.49 -11.38
CA LYS A 78 28.81 -18.31 -12.51
C LYS A 78 30.05 -17.76 -13.21
N ALA A 79 30.43 -16.51 -12.94
CA ALA A 79 31.64 -15.88 -13.46
C ALA A 79 32.85 -16.23 -12.60
#